data_AF-A0A2K9K2Q1-F1
#
_entry.id   AF-A0A2K9K2Q1-F1
#
_cell.length_a   1.000
_cell.length_b   1.000
_cell.length_c   1.000
_cell.angle_alpha   90.00
_cell.angle_beta   90.00
_cell.angle_gamma   90.00
#
_symmetry.space_group_name_H-M   'P 1'
#
loop_
_entity.id
_entity.type
_entity.pdbx_description
1 polymer ?
#
loop_
_entity_poly.entity_id
_entity_poly.type
_entity_poly.pdbx_seq_one_letter_code
_entity_poly.pdbx_strand_id
1 'polypeptide(L)'
;MKRASVLSSCIALASLIGCSTESTQSDVVKTEGIWADIRVTSNGDTSRVVTEFNLNNSSGANIILSEGDSVVAKLGNEKKQLEKDDDLFDVDYQGYFTATEKDTELTLEFLRDKEDETLTSKVRLPTPIKLYSPVSEQFNRNDDLLVEWKPESDINTTLLISLNSTCIANNGASHFVNFESEISESSGQYKILLGELTGFDNEALDKTKPCETTVKLFRIRKGTIDSKFKPGSRINAIQEKESEEFKITLN
;
A
#
# COMPACT_ATOMS: atom_id res chain seq x y z
N MET A 1 28.72 -31.14 61.75
CA MET A 1 27.81 -30.13 62.34
C MET A 1 27.67 -28.97 61.36
N LYS A 2 26.42 -28.52 61.17
CA LYS A 2 25.94 -27.54 60.19
C LYS A 2 26.62 -26.16 60.31
N ARG A 3 26.77 -25.47 59.18
CA ARG A 3 26.24 -24.10 58.97
C ARG A 3 26.30 -23.73 57.49
N ALA A 4 25.11 -23.54 56.92
CA ALA A 4 24.85 -22.93 55.62
C ALA A 4 24.84 -21.40 55.78
N SER A 5 25.24 -20.68 54.73
CA SER A 5 24.83 -19.29 54.51
C SER A 5 24.66 -19.04 53.02
N VAL A 6 23.42 -18.68 52.67
CA VAL A 6 22.86 -18.33 51.36
C VAL A 6 23.21 -16.88 51.02
N LEU A 7 23.48 -16.57 49.74
CA LEU A 7 23.24 -15.23 49.17
C LEU A 7 22.99 -15.40 47.65
N SER A 8 21.73 -15.60 47.26
CA SER A 8 20.82 -14.57 46.74
C SER A 8 21.14 -14.17 45.29
N SER A 9 20.59 -14.98 44.38
CA SER A 9 20.57 -14.75 42.93
C SER A 9 19.43 -13.76 42.61
N CYS A 10 19.77 -12.55 42.17
CA CYS A 10 18.80 -11.63 41.57
C CYS A 10 18.75 -11.90 40.05
N ILE A 11 17.80 -12.71 39.62
CA ILE A 11 17.46 -12.86 38.21
C ILE A 11 16.52 -11.70 37.86
N ALA A 12 17.06 -10.70 37.17
CA ALA A 12 16.25 -9.71 36.48
C ALA A 12 15.55 -10.39 35.30
N LEU A 13 14.25 -10.68 35.44
CA LEU A 13 13.40 -10.97 34.29
C LEU A 13 13.22 -9.66 33.51
N ALA A 14 14.08 -9.44 32.51
CA ALA A 14 13.79 -8.51 31.44
C ALA A 14 12.62 -9.09 30.64
N SER A 15 11.45 -8.47 30.78
CA SER A 15 10.30 -8.67 29.90
C SER A 15 10.69 -8.32 28.48
N LEU A 16 10.97 -9.35 27.68
CA LEU A 16 11.00 -9.29 26.23
C LEU A 16 9.61 -8.87 25.77
N ILE A 17 9.45 -7.59 25.44
CA ILE A 17 8.36 -7.12 24.58
C ILE A 17 8.75 -7.60 23.18
N GLY A 18 8.58 -8.89 22.93
CA GLY A 18 8.74 -9.46 21.60
C GLY A 18 7.65 -8.90 20.72
N CYS A 19 8.02 -8.06 19.76
CA CYS A 19 7.23 -7.94 18.54
C CYS A 19 7.24 -9.33 17.89
N SER A 20 6.26 -10.17 18.22
CA SER A 20 6.13 -11.48 17.60
C SER A 20 5.76 -11.24 16.13
N THR A 21 6.71 -11.46 15.25
CA THR A 21 6.50 -11.65 13.80
C THR A 21 5.80 -12.98 13.50
N GLU A 22 5.42 -13.74 14.55
CA GLU A 22 4.68 -14.98 14.41
C GLU A 22 3.21 -14.65 14.12
N SER A 23 2.74 -15.06 12.94
CA SER A 23 1.33 -15.02 12.56
C SER A 23 0.44 -15.78 13.54
N THR A 24 -0.81 -15.36 13.70
CA THR A 24 -1.83 -16.07 14.48
C THR A 24 -2.98 -16.56 13.59
N GLN A 25 -3.83 -17.43 14.13
CA GLN A 25 -4.99 -17.98 13.43
C GLN A 25 -6.24 -17.16 13.74
N SER A 26 -7.14 -16.99 12.77
CA SER A 26 -8.34 -16.17 12.96
C SER A 26 -9.28 -16.74 14.02
N ASP A 27 -9.38 -18.06 14.16
CA ASP A 27 -10.29 -18.74 15.09
C ASP A 27 -10.04 -18.43 16.58
N VAL A 28 -8.81 -18.03 16.95
CA VAL A 28 -8.45 -17.62 18.32
C VAL A 28 -8.52 -16.11 18.54
N VAL A 29 -8.83 -15.34 17.50
CA VAL A 29 -8.97 -13.88 17.56
C VAL A 29 -10.45 -13.49 17.44
N LYS A 30 -10.95 -12.75 18.43
CA LYS A 30 -12.27 -12.13 18.34
C LYS A 30 -12.29 -11.05 17.28
N THR A 31 -13.42 -10.88 16.61
CA THR A 31 -13.60 -9.89 15.52
C THR A 31 -13.17 -8.46 15.90
N GLU A 32 -13.51 -8.01 17.11
CA GLU A 32 -13.12 -6.69 17.65
C GLU A 32 -11.60 -6.48 17.84
N GLY A 33 -10.83 -7.56 17.82
CA GLY A 33 -9.37 -7.58 17.86
C GLY A 33 -8.71 -7.58 16.48
N ILE A 34 -9.49 -7.74 15.40
CA ILE A 34 -8.99 -7.79 14.03
C ILE A 34 -8.93 -6.37 13.47
N TRP A 35 -7.72 -5.90 13.18
CA TRP A 35 -7.49 -4.73 12.37
C TRP A 35 -7.42 -5.14 10.90
N ALA A 36 -8.15 -4.46 10.03
CA ALA A 36 -8.22 -4.79 8.60
C ALA A 36 -7.75 -3.62 7.72
N ASP A 37 -6.94 -3.95 6.71
CA ASP A 37 -6.60 -3.07 5.60
C ASP A 37 -7.11 -3.67 4.30
N ILE A 38 -8.10 -2.99 3.70
CA ILE A 38 -8.74 -3.46 2.48
C ILE A 38 -8.45 -2.44 1.39
N ARG A 39 -7.92 -2.89 0.26
CA ARG A 39 -7.60 -2.02 -0.87
C ARG A 39 -8.11 -2.64 -2.16
N VAL A 40 -8.74 -1.82 -3.00
CA VAL A 40 -8.92 -2.12 -4.42
C VAL A 40 -8.13 -1.11 -5.23
N THR A 41 -7.18 -1.59 -6.01
CA THR A 41 -6.34 -0.77 -6.89
C THR A 41 -6.65 -1.11 -8.33
N SER A 42 -6.99 -0.09 -9.12
CA SER A 42 -7.22 -0.22 -10.57
C SER A 42 -6.20 0.58 -11.35
N ASN A 43 -5.64 -0.03 -12.40
CA ASN A 43 -4.70 0.60 -13.33
C ASN A 43 -5.35 1.00 -14.67
N GLY A 44 -6.68 0.87 -14.77
CA GLY A 44 -7.46 1.07 -15.99
C GLY A 44 -7.76 -0.20 -16.79
N ASP A 45 -6.92 -1.23 -16.71
CA ASP A 45 -7.12 -2.50 -17.42
C ASP A 45 -7.73 -3.57 -16.52
N THR A 46 -7.26 -3.65 -15.27
CA THR A 46 -7.77 -4.56 -14.25
C THR A 46 -7.82 -3.88 -12.88
N SER A 47 -8.50 -4.53 -11.96
CA SER A 47 -8.51 -4.15 -10.54
C SER A 47 -8.01 -5.31 -9.69
N ARG A 48 -7.08 -5.04 -8.79
CA ARG A 48 -6.60 -5.98 -7.76
C ARG A 48 -7.24 -5.60 -6.43
N VAL A 49 -7.92 -6.55 -5.80
CA VAL A 49 -8.39 -6.43 -4.41
C VAL A 49 -7.40 -7.15 -3.53
N VAL A 50 -6.94 -6.49 -2.47
CA VAL A 50 -6.05 -7.05 -1.44
C VAL A 50 -6.66 -6.77 -0.07
N THR A 51 -6.61 -7.75 0.81
CA THR A 51 -7.05 -7.65 2.20
C THR A 51 -5.99 -8.21 3.11
N GLU A 52 -5.56 -7.41 4.08
CA GLU A 52 -4.62 -7.80 5.13
C GLU A 52 -5.34 -7.72 6.49
N PHE A 53 -5.10 -8.71 7.35
CA PHE A 53 -5.63 -8.74 8.70
C PHE A 53 -4.51 -8.84 9.72
N ASN A 54 -4.52 -7.94 10.70
CA ASN A 54 -3.52 -7.89 11.76
C ASN A 54 -4.17 -7.85 13.13
N LEU A 55 -3.46 -8.38 14.12
CA LEU A 55 -3.90 -8.32 15.51
C LEU A 55 -3.79 -6.89 16.07
N ASN A 56 -4.91 -6.31 16.49
CA ASN A 56 -5.06 -5.01 17.16
C ASN A 56 -4.69 -3.73 16.39
N ASN A 57 -3.73 -3.74 15.45
CA ASN A 57 -3.31 -2.57 14.68
C ASN A 57 -2.49 -2.98 13.44
N SER A 58 -2.09 -1.99 12.62
CA SER A 58 -1.34 -2.18 11.37
C SER A 58 0.06 -2.77 11.48
N SER A 59 0.60 -2.92 12.70
CA SER A 59 1.92 -3.52 12.96
C SER A 59 1.80 -4.71 13.91
N GLY A 60 0.58 -5.21 14.11
CA GLY A 60 0.34 -6.45 14.83
C GLY A 60 0.74 -7.67 14.02
N ALA A 61 0.77 -8.83 14.67
CA ALA A 61 0.94 -10.10 13.97
C ALA A 61 -0.14 -10.32 12.91
N ASN A 62 0.25 -10.77 11.73
CA ASN A 62 -0.69 -11.15 10.68
C ASN A 62 -1.62 -12.26 11.15
N ILE A 63 -2.87 -12.22 10.68
CA ILE A 63 -3.92 -13.19 10.97
C ILE A 63 -4.13 -14.05 9.73
N ILE A 64 -3.85 -15.34 9.87
CA ILE A 64 -4.15 -16.37 8.88
C ILE A 64 -5.58 -16.86 9.12
N LEU A 65 -6.38 -16.88 8.05
CA LEU A 65 -7.74 -17.41 8.10
C LEU A 65 -7.71 -18.91 8.41
N SER A 66 -8.44 -19.29 9.45
CA SER A 66 -8.66 -20.68 9.84
C SER A 66 -9.69 -21.35 8.94
N GLU A 67 -9.80 -22.68 9.06
CA GLU A 67 -10.84 -23.45 8.35
C GLU A 67 -12.24 -22.90 8.65
N GLY A 68 -13.03 -22.68 7.58
CA GLY A 68 -14.38 -22.09 7.66
C GLY A 68 -14.41 -20.57 7.45
N ASP A 69 -13.36 -19.84 7.84
CA ASP A 69 -13.26 -18.40 7.59
C ASP A 69 -12.89 -18.14 6.12
N SER A 70 -13.49 -17.11 5.52
CA SER A 70 -13.18 -16.74 4.13
C SER A 70 -13.43 -15.27 3.85
N VAL A 71 -12.70 -14.71 2.88
CA VAL A 71 -12.95 -13.36 2.38
C VAL A 71 -13.46 -13.44 0.96
N VAL A 72 -14.57 -12.76 0.70
CA VAL A 72 -15.21 -12.71 -0.61
C VAL A 72 -15.35 -11.27 -1.05
N ALA A 73 -14.82 -10.96 -2.22
CA ALA A 73 -14.94 -9.64 -2.83
C ALA A 73 -15.92 -9.68 -3.99
N LYS A 74 -16.82 -8.70 -4.02
CA LYS A 74 -17.69 -8.41 -5.15
C LYS A 74 -17.35 -7.03 -5.71
N LEU A 75 -16.92 -6.99 -6.97
CA LEU A 75 -16.64 -5.74 -7.68
C LEU A 75 -17.44 -5.73 -9.00
N GLY A 76 -18.42 -4.83 -9.08
CA GLY A 76 -19.37 -4.83 -10.20
C GLY A 76 -20.16 -6.15 -10.29
N ASN A 77 -20.01 -6.86 -11.42
CA ASN A 77 -20.71 -8.12 -11.69
C ASN A 77 -19.89 -9.37 -11.29
N GLU A 78 -18.64 -9.20 -10.90
CA GLU A 78 -17.76 -10.30 -10.51
C GLU A 78 -17.82 -10.51 -8.99
N LYS A 79 -17.87 -11.77 -8.56
CA LYS A 79 -17.76 -12.20 -7.16
C LYS A 79 -16.68 -13.28 -7.09
N LYS A 80 -15.68 -13.10 -6.23
CA LYS A 80 -14.57 -14.04 -6.06
C LYS A 80 -14.24 -14.19 -4.58
N GLN A 81 -13.97 -15.41 -4.15
CA GLN A 81 -13.28 -15.65 -2.89
C GLN A 81 -11.82 -15.26 -3.11
N LEU A 82 -11.25 -14.49 -2.19
CA LEU A 82 -9.86 -14.07 -2.25
C LEU A 82 -8.97 -15.23 -1.83
N GLU A 83 -7.84 -15.38 -2.53
CA GLU A 83 -6.86 -16.43 -2.28
C GLU A 83 -5.70 -15.85 -1.48
N LYS A 84 -5.15 -16.66 -0.58
CA LYS A 84 -3.99 -16.26 0.23
C LYS A 84 -2.77 -16.05 -0.68
N ASP A 85 -2.08 -14.94 -0.52
CA ASP A 85 -0.75 -14.74 -1.10
C ASP A 85 0.31 -15.14 -0.06
N ASP A 86 1.18 -16.08 -0.41
CA ASP A 86 2.19 -16.64 0.49
C ASP A 86 3.56 -15.98 0.25
N ASP A 87 3.67 -14.68 0.51
CA ASP A 87 4.97 -14.01 0.63
C ASP A 87 5.53 -14.27 2.04
N LEU A 88 6.83 -14.57 2.14
CA LEU A 88 7.50 -15.09 3.35
C LEU A 88 7.39 -14.21 4.61
N PHE A 89 6.89 -12.99 4.50
CA PHE A 89 6.88 -11.98 5.57
C PHE A 89 5.56 -11.20 5.71
N ASP A 90 4.57 -11.44 4.85
CA ASP A 90 3.28 -10.76 4.92
C ASP A 90 2.17 -11.74 4.50
N VAL A 91 1.05 -11.74 5.21
CA VAL A 91 -0.11 -12.57 4.87
C VAL A 91 -1.23 -11.66 4.43
N ASP A 92 -1.50 -11.69 3.13
CA ASP A 92 -2.65 -11.04 2.53
C ASP A 92 -3.51 -12.02 1.73
N TYR A 93 -4.71 -11.55 1.39
CA TYR A 93 -5.67 -12.27 0.56
C TYR A 93 -6.05 -11.40 -0.62
N GLN A 94 -5.94 -11.97 -1.83
CA GLN A 94 -6.06 -11.20 -3.05
C GLN A 94 -6.92 -11.83 -4.14
N GLY A 95 -7.33 -10.99 -5.09
CA GLY A 95 -8.09 -11.39 -6.27
C GLY A 95 -8.08 -10.30 -7.33
N TYR A 96 -8.14 -10.74 -8.59
CA TYR A 96 -8.12 -9.85 -9.76
C TYR A 96 -9.49 -9.77 -10.40
N PHE A 97 -9.86 -8.59 -10.87
CA PHE A 97 -11.17 -8.26 -11.42
C PHE A 97 -11.00 -7.44 -12.70
N THR A 98 -11.97 -7.53 -13.60
CA THR A 98 -11.99 -6.80 -14.88
C THR A 98 -12.63 -5.42 -14.75
N ALA A 99 -13.43 -5.17 -13.73
CA ALA A 99 -14.10 -3.89 -13.55
C ALA A 99 -13.13 -2.80 -13.07
N THR A 100 -13.03 -1.71 -13.83
CA THR A 100 -12.11 -0.57 -13.56
C THR A 100 -12.82 0.79 -13.56
N GLU A 101 -14.11 0.81 -13.89
CA GLU A 101 -14.88 2.02 -14.10
C GLU A 101 -15.16 2.80 -12.81
N LYS A 102 -15.27 4.12 -12.97
CA LYS A 102 -15.69 5.04 -11.90
C LYS A 102 -16.96 4.54 -11.20
N ASP A 103 -17.00 4.73 -9.89
CA ASP A 103 -18.14 4.45 -9.01
C ASP A 103 -18.58 2.98 -8.97
N THR A 104 -17.81 2.07 -9.58
CA THR A 104 -17.98 0.63 -9.36
C THR A 104 -17.76 0.32 -7.88
N GLU A 105 -18.76 -0.27 -7.25
CA GLU A 105 -18.74 -0.60 -5.82
C GLU A 105 -18.02 -1.93 -5.60
N LEU A 106 -16.98 -1.88 -4.77
CA LEU A 106 -16.46 -3.04 -4.06
C LEU A 106 -17.32 -3.26 -2.81
N THR A 107 -17.84 -4.47 -2.66
CA THR A 107 -18.29 -5.01 -1.37
C THR A 107 -17.36 -6.15 -0.98
N LEU A 108 -16.71 -6.01 0.18
CA LEU A 108 -15.91 -7.07 0.79
C LEU A 108 -16.71 -7.70 1.93
N GLU A 109 -16.88 -9.01 1.88
CA GLU A 109 -17.51 -9.84 2.91
C GLU A 109 -16.41 -10.67 3.58
N PHE A 110 -16.20 -10.49 4.89
CA PHE A 110 -15.38 -11.41 5.69
C PHE A 110 -16.31 -12.32 6.49
N LEU A 111 -16.35 -13.60 6.11
CA LEU A 111 -17.18 -14.62 6.70
C LEU A 111 -16.41 -15.31 7.82
N ARG A 112 -17.01 -15.34 9.01
CA ARG A 112 -16.44 -15.91 10.23
C ARG A 112 -17.30 -17.07 10.69
N ASP A 113 -16.87 -18.30 10.39
CA ASP A 113 -17.68 -19.51 10.63
C ASP A 113 -17.92 -19.73 12.13
N LYS A 114 -16.87 -19.63 12.94
CA LYS A 114 -16.93 -19.83 14.40
C LYS A 114 -17.87 -18.86 15.11
N GLU A 115 -18.03 -17.64 14.58
CA GLU A 115 -18.90 -16.61 15.15
C GLU A 115 -20.29 -16.57 14.48
N ASP A 116 -20.51 -17.31 13.39
CA ASP A 116 -21.69 -17.19 12.50
C ASP A 116 -21.95 -15.73 12.08
N GLU A 117 -20.86 -15.03 11.72
CA GLU A 117 -20.89 -13.62 11.37
C GLU A 117 -20.37 -13.36 9.96
N THR A 118 -20.93 -12.33 9.31
CA THR A 118 -20.38 -11.77 8.07
C THR A 118 -20.18 -10.29 8.26
N LEU A 119 -18.93 -9.84 8.17
CA LEU A 119 -18.57 -8.43 8.22
C LEU A 119 -18.59 -7.88 6.80
N THR A 120 -19.19 -6.70 6.62
CA THR A 120 -19.35 -6.09 5.29
C THR A 120 -18.71 -4.72 5.22
N SER A 121 -17.75 -4.55 4.32
CA SER A 121 -17.10 -3.27 4.04
C SER A 121 -17.32 -2.85 2.59
N LYS A 122 -17.45 -1.56 2.33
CA LYS A 122 -17.79 -1.03 1.01
C LYS A 122 -16.96 0.18 0.62
N VAL A 123 -16.59 0.24 -0.65
CA VAL A 123 -15.95 1.42 -1.24
C VAL A 123 -16.29 1.49 -2.73
N ARG A 124 -16.16 2.66 -3.33
CA ARG A 124 -16.37 2.84 -4.77
C ARG A 124 -15.09 3.32 -5.43
N LEU A 125 -14.76 2.75 -6.58
CA LEU A 125 -13.64 3.21 -7.39
C LEU A 125 -13.78 4.71 -7.69
N PRO A 126 -12.73 5.53 -7.49
CA PRO A 126 -12.73 6.90 -7.96
C PRO A 126 -12.67 6.93 -9.50
N THR A 127 -12.76 8.13 -10.06
CA THR A 127 -12.58 8.35 -11.51
C THR A 127 -11.19 7.88 -11.92
N PRO A 128 -11.06 7.14 -13.05
CA PRO A 128 -9.74 6.80 -13.60
C PRO A 128 -8.88 8.03 -13.86
N ILE A 129 -7.57 7.89 -13.72
CA ILE A 129 -6.62 8.97 -14.00
C ILE A 129 -6.27 8.97 -15.48
N LYS A 130 -6.39 10.15 -16.11
CA LYS A 130 -5.85 10.38 -17.44
C LYS A 130 -4.61 11.26 -17.31
N LEU A 131 -3.44 10.64 -17.43
CA LEU A 131 -2.14 11.30 -17.40
C LEU A 131 -1.76 11.78 -18.80
N TYR A 132 -1.28 13.01 -18.92
CA TYR A 132 -0.86 13.63 -20.17
C TYR A 132 0.65 13.85 -20.26
N SER A 133 1.32 14.10 -19.13
CA SER A 133 2.75 14.38 -19.05
C SER A 133 3.35 13.61 -17.86
N PRO A 134 4.62 13.13 -17.91
CA PRO A 134 5.66 13.44 -18.89
C PRO A 134 5.43 12.86 -20.30
N VAL A 135 5.68 13.69 -21.32
CA VAL A 135 5.75 13.27 -22.74
C VAL A 135 7.18 13.18 -23.27
N SER A 136 8.15 13.79 -22.58
CA SER A 136 9.56 13.72 -22.95
C SER A 136 10.16 12.42 -22.42
N GLU A 137 10.99 11.79 -23.23
CA GLU A 137 11.74 10.59 -22.84
C GLU A 137 13.01 10.93 -22.02
N GLN A 138 13.41 12.20 -21.98
CA GLN A 138 14.66 12.63 -21.33
C GLN A 138 14.50 13.98 -20.63
N PHE A 139 15.11 14.08 -19.45
CA PHE A 139 15.22 15.28 -18.62
C PHE A 139 16.63 15.36 -18.02
N ASN A 140 17.09 16.58 -17.74
CA ASN A 140 18.29 16.80 -16.93
C ASN A 140 17.92 16.96 -15.46
N ARG A 141 18.88 16.68 -14.57
CA ARG A 141 18.76 16.82 -13.11
C ARG A 141 18.33 18.22 -12.65
N ASN A 142 18.57 19.25 -13.44
CA ASN A 142 18.18 20.64 -13.13
C ASN A 142 16.88 21.08 -13.80
N ASP A 143 16.22 20.19 -14.55
CA ASP A 143 14.96 20.50 -15.20
C ASP A 143 13.78 20.46 -14.21
N ASP A 144 12.75 21.21 -14.57
CA ASP A 144 11.44 21.13 -13.93
C ASP A 144 10.62 20.06 -14.64
N LEU A 145 10.25 18.99 -13.92
CA LEU A 145 9.38 17.96 -14.45
C LEU A 145 7.91 18.37 -14.26
N LEU A 146 7.28 18.78 -15.36
CA LEU A 146 5.85 19.08 -15.38
C LEU A 146 5.03 17.79 -15.57
N VAL A 147 4.16 17.52 -14.61
CA VAL A 147 3.23 16.40 -14.62
C VAL A 147 1.82 16.96 -14.80
N GLU A 148 1.11 16.50 -15.82
CA GLU A 148 -0.21 17.02 -16.18
C GLU A 148 -1.21 15.87 -16.27
N TRP A 149 -2.43 16.10 -15.79
CA TRP A 149 -3.51 15.14 -15.82
C TRP A 149 -4.84 15.83 -16.10
N LYS A 150 -5.85 15.04 -16.45
CA LYS A 150 -7.23 15.55 -16.55
C LYS A 150 -7.76 15.78 -15.12
N PRO A 151 -8.02 17.04 -14.72
CA PRO A 151 -8.57 17.32 -13.40
C PRO A 151 -9.99 16.78 -13.29
N GLU A 152 -10.34 16.28 -12.12
CA GLU A 152 -11.69 15.77 -11.81
C GLU A 152 -12.23 16.42 -10.53
N SER A 153 -13.55 16.38 -10.36
CA SER A 153 -14.22 16.89 -9.15
C SER A 153 -14.83 15.77 -8.32
N ASP A 154 -14.04 14.73 -8.05
CA ASP A 154 -14.48 13.62 -7.22
C ASP A 154 -14.54 14.04 -5.75
N ILE A 155 -15.68 13.73 -5.12
CA ILE A 155 -15.87 14.00 -3.70
C ILE A 155 -15.08 12.98 -2.86
N ASN A 156 -14.55 13.44 -1.73
CA ASN A 156 -13.86 12.61 -0.74
C ASN A 156 -12.68 11.80 -1.32
N THR A 157 -12.00 12.36 -2.32
CA THR A 157 -10.77 11.79 -2.87
C THR A 157 -9.56 12.63 -2.54
N THR A 158 -8.42 11.97 -2.35
CA THR A 158 -7.09 12.56 -2.27
C THR A 158 -6.33 12.19 -3.54
N LEU A 159 -5.50 13.11 -4.06
CA LEU A 159 -4.59 12.85 -5.17
C LEU A 159 -3.15 12.86 -4.65
N LEU A 160 -2.43 11.77 -4.86
CA LEU A 160 -1.00 11.65 -4.57
C LEU A 160 -0.22 11.55 -5.88
N ILE A 161 0.96 12.14 -5.88
CA ILE A 161 1.97 11.94 -6.92
C ILE A 161 3.18 11.25 -6.33
N SER A 162 3.73 10.29 -7.07
CA SER A 162 4.98 9.62 -6.74
C SER A 162 5.91 9.66 -7.95
N LEU A 163 7.18 9.96 -7.72
CA LEU A 163 8.26 9.76 -8.67
C LEU A 163 9.17 8.67 -8.12
N ASN A 164 9.44 7.66 -8.94
CA ASN A 164 10.36 6.58 -8.61
C ASN A 164 11.44 6.53 -9.67
N SER A 165 12.70 6.60 -9.25
CA SER A 165 13.84 6.61 -10.13
C SER A 165 14.89 5.59 -9.69
N THR A 166 15.34 4.77 -10.62
CA THR A 166 16.43 3.81 -10.43
C THR A 166 17.68 4.34 -11.12
N CYS A 167 18.70 4.66 -10.33
CA CYS A 167 20.02 5.10 -10.79
C CYS A 167 21.05 3.99 -10.59
N ILE A 168 22.16 4.05 -11.33
CA ILE A 168 23.30 3.15 -11.13
C ILE A 168 24.38 3.85 -10.31
N ALA A 169 24.88 3.17 -9.29
CA ALA A 169 26.02 3.59 -8.49
C ALA A 169 27.35 3.27 -9.20
N ASN A 170 28.43 3.92 -8.79
CA ASN A 170 29.79 3.72 -9.32
C ASN A 170 30.29 2.27 -9.17
N ASN A 171 29.76 1.52 -8.20
CA ASN A 171 30.04 0.10 -8.00
C ASN A 171 29.13 -0.84 -8.83
N GLY A 172 28.24 -0.28 -9.66
CA GLY A 172 27.29 -1.02 -10.49
C GLY A 172 25.97 -1.39 -9.80
N ALA A 173 25.79 -1.08 -8.51
CA ALA A 173 24.55 -1.38 -7.79
C ALA A 173 23.42 -0.39 -8.14
N SER A 174 22.16 -0.82 -8.03
CA SER A 174 21.00 0.06 -8.16
C SER A 174 20.84 0.95 -6.93
N HIS A 175 20.48 2.21 -7.15
CA HIS A 175 20.14 3.19 -6.13
C HIS A 175 18.77 3.80 -6.45
N PHE A 176 17.89 3.84 -5.46
CA PHE A 176 16.53 4.32 -5.64
C PHE A 176 16.38 5.75 -5.12
N VAL A 177 15.79 6.61 -5.93
CA VAL A 177 15.40 7.98 -5.58
C VAL A 177 13.89 8.06 -5.70
N ASN A 178 13.22 8.35 -4.58
CA ASN A 178 11.78 8.40 -4.51
C ASN A 178 11.33 9.77 -4.01
N PHE A 179 10.22 10.25 -4.56
CA PHE A 179 9.51 11.44 -4.10
C PHE A 179 8.03 11.13 -4.04
N GLU A 180 7.34 11.62 -3.02
CA GLU A 180 5.89 11.51 -2.90
C GLU A 180 5.32 12.80 -2.31
N SER A 181 4.16 13.22 -2.82
CA SER A 181 3.44 14.38 -2.30
C SER A 181 1.94 14.26 -2.50
N GLU A 182 1.18 14.79 -1.54
CA GLU A 182 -0.25 15.07 -1.74
C GLU A 182 -0.41 16.37 -2.54
N ILE A 183 -1.22 16.33 -3.58
CA ILE A 183 -1.36 17.42 -4.53
C ILE A 183 -2.82 17.80 -4.74
N SER A 184 -3.05 19.03 -5.21
CA SER A 184 -4.39 19.52 -5.47
C SER A 184 -4.93 18.98 -6.80
N GLU A 185 -6.08 18.31 -6.77
CA GLU A 185 -6.74 17.78 -7.96
C GLU A 185 -7.15 18.89 -8.96
N SER A 186 -7.47 20.10 -8.46
CA SER A 186 -8.03 21.18 -9.29
C SER A 186 -7.01 21.90 -10.18
N SER A 187 -5.70 21.75 -9.93
CA SER A 187 -4.68 22.38 -10.76
C SER A 187 -4.53 21.70 -12.13
N GLY A 188 -4.82 20.40 -12.23
CA GLY A 188 -4.54 19.58 -13.42
C GLY A 188 -3.06 19.45 -13.76
N GLN A 189 -2.17 19.99 -12.93
CA GLN A 189 -0.73 19.98 -13.13
C GLN A 189 0.03 20.10 -11.80
N TYR A 190 1.23 19.53 -11.77
CA TYR A 190 2.19 19.63 -10.68
C TYR A 190 3.60 19.69 -11.24
N LYS A 191 4.45 20.51 -10.62
CA LYS A 191 5.84 20.66 -11.03
C LYS A 191 6.73 20.03 -9.97
N ILE A 192 7.46 18.99 -10.37
CA ILE A 192 8.52 18.40 -9.54
C ILE A 192 9.83 19.09 -9.90
N LEU A 193 10.44 19.76 -8.92
CA LEU A 193 11.74 20.38 -9.08
C LEU A 193 12.80 19.29 -8.91
N LEU A 194 13.25 18.67 -10.02
CA LEU A 194 14.28 17.62 -9.96
C LEU A 194 15.53 18.14 -9.24
N GLY A 195 15.80 19.45 -9.44
CA GLY A 195 16.66 20.36 -8.69
C GLY A 195 16.81 20.06 -7.20
N GLU A 196 15.71 19.76 -6.53
CA GLU A 196 15.59 19.70 -5.07
C GLU A 196 15.58 18.27 -4.52
N LEU A 197 15.58 17.26 -5.41
CA LEU A 197 15.56 15.86 -5.01
C LEU A 197 16.96 15.38 -4.61
N THR A 198 17.27 15.48 -3.31
CA THR A 198 18.60 15.18 -2.73
C THR A 198 19.11 13.76 -2.99
N GLY A 199 18.22 12.80 -3.29
CA GLY A 199 18.62 11.44 -3.65
C GLY A 199 19.53 11.40 -4.89
N PHE A 200 19.37 12.34 -5.81
CA PHE A 200 20.23 12.47 -6.98
C PHE A 200 21.59 13.12 -6.68
N ASP A 201 21.79 13.71 -5.51
CA ASP A 201 23.04 14.36 -5.13
C ASP A 201 24.06 13.37 -4.54
N ASN A 202 23.67 12.11 -4.38
CA ASN A 202 24.51 11.07 -3.82
C ASN A 202 25.79 10.89 -4.67
N GLU A 203 26.95 11.06 -4.02
CA GLU A 203 28.29 10.94 -4.64
C GLU A 203 28.61 9.50 -5.09
N ALA A 204 27.94 8.50 -4.52
CA ALA A 204 28.08 7.12 -4.92
C ALA A 204 27.47 6.83 -6.30
N LEU A 205 26.69 7.76 -6.88
CA LEU A 205 26.05 7.61 -8.19
C LEU A 205 27.05 7.76 -9.34
N ASP A 206 26.91 6.90 -10.34
CA ASP A 206 27.60 7.02 -11.63
C ASP A 206 26.88 8.09 -12.47
N LYS A 207 27.35 9.34 -12.38
CA LYS A 207 26.72 10.48 -13.07
C LYS A 207 26.79 10.39 -14.59
N THR A 208 27.57 9.47 -15.15
CA THR A 208 27.66 9.25 -16.60
C THR A 208 26.47 8.45 -17.15
N LYS A 209 25.71 7.79 -16.27
CA LYS A 209 24.54 6.99 -16.64
C LYS A 209 23.25 7.74 -16.26
N PRO A 210 22.22 7.69 -17.13
CA PRO A 210 20.91 8.20 -16.76
C PRO A 210 20.26 7.30 -15.71
N CYS A 211 19.34 7.87 -14.95
CA CYS A 211 18.41 7.12 -14.12
C CYS A 211 17.12 6.81 -14.90
N GLU A 212 16.60 5.60 -14.75
CA GLU A 212 15.31 5.17 -15.29
C GLU A 212 14.21 5.61 -14.33
N THR A 213 13.25 6.39 -14.80
CA THR A 213 12.28 7.09 -13.95
C THR A 213 10.86 6.95 -14.47
N THR A 214 9.91 6.80 -13.54
CA THR A 214 8.48 6.90 -13.82
C THR A 214 7.82 7.87 -12.85
N VAL A 215 6.68 8.42 -13.27
CA VAL A 215 5.76 9.14 -12.39
C VAL A 215 4.45 8.36 -12.29
N LYS A 216 3.96 8.18 -11.07
CA LYS A 216 2.63 7.63 -10.78
C LYS A 216 1.75 8.67 -10.15
N LEU A 217 0.49 8.70 -10.57
CA LEU A 217 -0.57 9.38 -9.84
C LEU A 217 -1.49 8.35 -9.21
N PHE A 218 -1.93 8.63 -7.99
CA PHE A 218 -2.91 7.82 -7.25
C PHE A 218 -4.08 8.68 -6.81
N ARG A 219 -5.29 8.32 -7.22
CA ARG A 219 -6.52 8.94 -6.75
C ARG A 219 -7.17 7.96 -5.78
N ILE A 220 -7.27 8.37 -4.52
CA ILE A 220 -7.65 7.49 -3.41
C ILE A 220 -8.99 7.95 -2.85
N ARG A 221 -9.96 7.04 -2.77
CA ARG A 221 -11.25 7.25 -2.11
C ARG A 221 -11.35 6.35 -0.89
N LYS A 222 -11.71 6.94 0.25
CA LYS A 222 -11.99 6.19 1.49
C LYS A 222 -13.40 5.58 1.43
N GLY A 223 -13.53 4.35 1.91
CA GLY A 223 -14.79 3.65 2.03
C GLY A 223 -15.35 3.62 3.45
N THR A 224 -16.34 2.75 3.64
CA THR A 224 -16.92 2.43 4.95
C THR A 224 -16.52 1.01 5.32
N ILE A 225 -15.84 0.87 6.45
CA ILE A 225 -15.45 -0.42 7.02
C ILE A 225 -16.50 -0.89 8.02
N ASP A 226 -16.69 -2.19 8.15
CA ASP A 226 -17.58 -2.76 9.17
C ASP A 226 -17.13 -2.33 10.57
N SER A 227 -18.08 -1.82 11.38
CA SER A 227 -17.80 -1.29 12.71
C SER A 227 -17.36 -2.34 13.73
N LYS A 228 -17.55 -3.64 13.44
CA LYS A 228 -17.08 -4.72 14.32
C LYS A 228 -15.58 -4.93 14.23
N PHE A 229 -14.93 -4.50 13.14
CA PHE A 229 -13.47 -4.49 13.09
C PHE A 229 -12.90 -3.52 14.12
N LYS A 230 -11.62 -3.71 14.45
CA LYS A 230 -10.88 -2.83 15.33
C LYS A 230 -10.91 -1.38 14.83
N PRO A 231 -11.10 -0.37 15.70
CA PRO A 231 -10.96 1.03 15.32
C PRO A 231 -9.61 1.32 14.65
N GLY A 232 -9.65 2.11 13.58
CA GLY A 232 -8.48 2.39 12.75
C GLY A 232 -8.32 1.44 11.56
N SER A 233 -9.12 0.39 11.46
CA SER A 233 -9.25 -0.41 10.23
C SER A 233 -9.73 0.50 9.09
N ARG A 234 -9.38 0.15 7.85
CA ARG A 234 -9.68 0.98 6.67
C ARG A 234 -10.03 0.16 5.45
N ILE A 235 -10.81 0.78 4.58
CA ILE A 235 -11.03 0.34 3.21
C ILE A 235 -10.81 1.51 2.24
N ASN A 236 -10.01 1.30 1.21
CA ASN A 236 -9.69 2.31 0.20
C ASN A 236 -9.90 1.76 -1.20
N ALA A 237 -10.33 2.63 -2.10
CA ALA A 237 -10.30 2.41 -3.53
C ALA A 237 -9.30 3.36 -4.18
N ILE A 238 -8.47 2.84 -5.07
CA ILE A 238 -7.33 3.52 -5.66
C ILE A 238 -7.44 3.38 -7.16
N GLN A 239 -7.43 4.50 -7.87
CA GLN A 239 -7.11 4.53 -9.30
C GLN A 239 -5.67 4.98 -9.43
N GLU A 240 -4.86 4.23 -10.16
CA GLU A 240 -3.48 4.58 -10.42
C GLU A 240 -3.22 4.70 -11.92
N LYS A 241 -2.30 5.60 -12.27
CA LYS A 241 -1.76 5.68 -13.62
C LYS A 241 -0.28 6.01 -13.56
N GLU A 242 0.52 5.18 -14.21
CA GLU A 242 1.95 5.39 -14.42
C GLU A 242 2.20 6.04 -15.78
N SER A 243 3.21 6.89 -15.85
CA SER A 243 3.77 7.39 -17.11
C SER A 243 4.52 6.29 -17.86
N GLU A 244 4.85 6.55 -19.12
CA GLU A 244 5.95 5.81 -19.74
C GLU A 244 7.25 6.10 -18.98
N GLU A 245 8.20 5.17 -19.07
CA GLU A 245 9.54 5.37 -18.51
C GLU A 245 10.27 6.47 -19.28
N PHE A 246 10.95 7.35 -18.54
CA PHE A 246 11.83 8.37 -19.08
C PHE A 246 13.15 8.39 -18.32
N LYS A 247 14.13 9.11 -18.86
CA LYS A 247 15.50 9.15 -18.33
C LYS A 247 15.84 10.49 -17.71
N ILE A 248 16.50 10.46 -16.56
CA ILE A 248 17.08 11.65 -15.94
C ILE A 248 18.61 11.57 -16.04
N THR A 249 19.24 12.50 -16.75
CA THR A 249 20.71 12.67 -16.78
C THR A 249 21.17 13.50 -15.58
N LEU A 250 22.27 13.08 -14.95
CA LEU A 250 22.77 13.69 -13.72
C LEU A 250 23.90 14.72 -13.90
N ASN A 251 24.36 14.91 -15.14
CA ASN A 251 25.43 15.83 -15.52
C ASN A 251 24.89 17.10 -16.18
#